data_AF-A0A5S3YMH2-F1
#
_entry.id   AF-A0A5S3YMH2-F1
#
_cell.length_a   1.000
_cell.length_b   1.000
_cell.length_c   1.000
_cell.angle_alpha   90.00
_cell.angle_beta   90.00
_cell.angle_gamma   90.00
#
_symmetry.space_group_name_H-M   'P 1'
#
loop_
_entity.id
_entity.type
_entity.pdbx_description
1 polymer ?
#
loop_
_entity_poly.entity_id
_entity_poly.type
_entity_poly.pdbx_seq_one_letter_code
_entity_poly.pdbx_strand_id
1 'polypeptide(L)'
;MFIALKVTHIVFVVAWMSCLFVLPRVILHWRKICYSSQESEAFKSLSIGLFRFGSLMAILAIFFGIWLWKAFSFNGAWLHYKMAFVFLLIIYHLISGKLLLNIIKNKPFRSNIALRLFNESSLLIVIPIIYFVVSKNA
;
A
#
# COMPACT_ATOMS: atom_id res chain seq x y z
N MET A 1 -1.46 -18.26 21.85
CA MET A 1 -0.40 -18.13 20.83
C MET A 1 -0.95 -17.78 19.44
N PHE A 2 -1.93 -18.53 18.91
CA PHE A 2 -2.46 -18.30 17.55
C PHE A 2 -3.23 -16.98 17.33
N ILE A 3 -4.00 -16.53 18.32
CA ILE A 3 -4.74 -15.26 18.23
C ILE A 3 -3.76 -14.09 18.13
N ALA A 4 -2.72 -14.08 18.98
CA ALA A 4 -1.69 -13.05 18.93
C ALA A 4 -1.04 -12.95 17.55
N LEU A 5 -0.68 -14.08 16.93
CA LEU A 5 -0.06 -14.08 15.60
C LEU A 5 -1.01 -13.58 14.50
N LYS A 6 -2.30 -13.95 14.55
CA LYS A 6 -3.32 -13.39 13.65
C LYS A 6 -3.48 -11.88 13.83
N VAL A 7 -3.57 -11.41 15.09
CA VAL A 7 -3.71 -9.99 15.41
C VAL A 7 -2.49 -9.22 14.91
N THR A 8 -1.28 -9.69 15.20
CA THR A 8 -0.02 -9.09 14.74
C THR A 8 0.02 -9.00 13.20
N HIS A 9 -0.33 -10.07 12.48
CA HIS A 9 -0.42 -10.02 11.02
C HIS A 9 -1.42 -8.97 10.53
N ILE A 10 -2.63 -8.92 11.11
CA ILE A 10 -3.66 -7.96 10.73
C ILE A 10 -3.19 -6.52 10.99
N VAL A 11 -2.54 -6.26 12.13
CA VAL A 11 -1.98 -4.95 12.45
C VAL A 11 -0.98 -4.50 11.39
N PHE A 12 -0.06 -5.38 10.97
CA PHE A 12 0.89 -5.05 9.90
C PHE A 12 0.22 -4.82 8.55
N VAL A 13 -0.81 -5.61 8.21
CA VAL A 13 -1.59 -5.39 6.99
C VAL A 13 -2.28 -4.04 7.02
N VAL A 14 -2.96 -3.69 8.12
CA VAL A 14 -3.64 -2.39 8.27
C VAL A 14 -2.66 -1.23 8.21
N ALA A 15 -1.51 -1.34 8.89
CA ALA A 15 -0.46 -0.33 8.87
C ALA A 15 0.18 -0.17 7.48
N TRP A 16 0.36 -1.27 6.73
CA TRP A 16 0.81 -1.19 5.35
C TRP A 16 -0.24 -0.53 4.45
N MET A 17 -1.51 -0.93 4.58
CA MET A 17 -2.61 -0.36 3.82
C MET A 17 -2.78 1.14 4.06
N SER A 18 -2.69 1.60 5.31
CA SER A 18 -2.77 3.03 5.61
C SER A 18 -1.68 3.82 4.88
N CYS A 19 -0.45 3.31 4.80
CA CYS A 19 0.62 3.93 4.03
C CYS A 19 0.31 3.99 2.53
N LEU A 20 -0.21 2.90 1.96
CA LEU A 20 -0.60 2.84 0.55
C LEU A 20 -1.72 3.82 0.20
N PHE A 21 -2.64 4.10 1.13
CA PHE A 21 -3.69 5.09 0.95
C PHE A 21 -3.19 6.53 1.08
N VAL A 22 -2.25 6.77 1.99
CA VAL A 22 -1.78 8.12 2.31
C VAL A 22 -0.71 8.59 1.32
N LEU A 23 0.20 7.71 0.89
CA LEU A 23 1.34 8.08 0.04
C LEU A 23 0.93 8.74 -1.30
N PRO A 24 -0.05 8.23 -2.07
CA PRO A 24 -0.54 8.88 -3.28
C PRO A 24 -1.11 10.28 -3.03
N ARG A 25 -1.81 10.46 -1.90
CA ARG A 25 -2.41 11.74 -1.50
C ARG A 25 -1.33 12.77 -1.19
N VAL A 26 -0.33 12.38 -0.41
CA VAL A 26 0.79 13.24 -0.05
C VAL A 26 1.54 13.69 -1.31
N ILE A 27 1.79 12.76 -2.24
CA ILE A 27 2.42 13.05 -3.54
C ILE A 27 1.61 14.07 -4.36
N LEU A 28 0.29 13.93 -4.40
CA LEU A 28 -0.58 14.86 -5.13
C LEU A 28 -0.57 16.27 -4.51
N HIS A 29 -0.52 16.37 -3.18
CA HIS A 29 -0.40 17.65 -2.49
C HIS A 29 0.98 18.28 -2.70
N TRP A 30 2.03 17.48 -2.60
CA TRP A 30 3.41 17.94 -2.83
C TRP A 30 3.56 18.57 -4.22
N ARG A 31 2.93 18.01 -5.26
CA ARG A 31 2.90 18.61 -6.60
C ARG A 31 2.29 20.02 -6.66
N LYS A 32 1.28 20.31 -5.82
CA LYS A 32 0.62 21.63 -5.82
C LYS A 32 1.51 22.71 -5.20
N ILE A 33 2.48 22.30 -4.40
CA ILE A 33 3.42 23.17 -3.72
C ILE A 33 4.60 23.46 -4.67
N CYS A 34 5.10 24.70 -4.66
CA CYS A 34 6.27 25.07 -5.45
C CYS A 34 7.50 24.25 -5.04
N TYR A 35 8.22 23.71 -6.03
CA TYR A 35 9.41 22.89 -5.81
C TYR A 35 10.51 23.56 -4.95
N SER A 36 10.50 24.89 -4.85
CA SER A 36 11.48 25.70 -4.12
C SER A 36 11.02 26.18 -2.73
N SER A 37 9.86 25.76 -2.23
CA SER A 37 9.40 26.14 -0.89
C SER A 37 9.98 25.22 0.18
N GLN A 38 10.15 25.74 1.40
CA GLN A 38 10.55 24.95 2.57
C GLN A 38 9.55 23.81 2.87
N GLU A 39 8.27 24.01 2.51
CA GLU A 39 7.24 22.98 2.61
C GLU A 39 7.51 21.78 1.69
N SER A 40 8.06 22.00 0.49
CA SER A 40 8.40 20.93 -0.46
C SER A 40 9.37 19.91 0.14
N GLU A 41 10.41 20.36 0.84
CA GLU A 41 11.37 19.46 1.50
C GLU A 41 10.76 18.71 2.69
N ALA A 42 9.84 19.32 3.43
CA ALA A 42 9.09 18.64 4.49
C ALA A 42 8.21 17.51 3.91
N PHE A 43 7.50 17.77 2.81
CA PHE A 43 6.69 16.77 2.11
C PHE A 43 7.52 15.64 1.51
N LYS A 44 8.72 15.95 1.00
CA LYS A 44 9.69 14.96 0.52
C LYS A 44 10.14 14.02 1.63
N SER A 45 10.56 14.57 2.76
CA SER A 45 10.98 13.80 3.93
C SER A 45 9.84 12.92 4.45
N LEU A 46 8.64 13.49 4.58
CA LEU A 46 7.42 12.77 4.97
C LEU A 46 7.12 11.61 4.03
N SER A 47 7.14 11.85 2.71
CA SER A 47 6.82 10.83 1.71
C SER A 47 7.83 9.67 1.72
N ILE A 48 9.11 9.97 1.89
CA ILE A 48 10.17 8.96 2.03
C ILE A 48 9.98 8.15 3.32
N GLY A 49 9.69 8.83 4.44
CA GLY A 49 9.41 8.20 5.72
C GLY A 49 8.21 7.24 5.64
N LEU A 50 7.09 7.70 5.05
CA LEU A 50 5.89 6.90 4.84
C LEU A 50 6.17 5.69 3.95
N PHE A 51 6.92 5.86 2.86
CA PHE A 51 7.24 4.75 1.97
C PHE A 51 8.14 3.71 2.65
N ARG A 52 9.15 4.15 3.42
CA ARG A 52 10.03 3.25 4.19
C ARG A 52 9.26 2.49 5.26
N PHE A 53 8.44 3.19 6.03
CA PHE A 53 7.58 2.59 7.06
C PHE A 53 6.59 1.61 6.42
N GLY A 54 5.89 2.01 5.37
CA GLY A 54 4.97 1.14 4.63
C GLY A 54 5.66 -0.09 4.05
N SER A 55 6.88 0.04 3.52
CA SER A 55 7.66 -1.10 3.02
C SER A 55 8.03 -2.08 4.13
N LEU A 56 8.45 -1.57 5.29
CA LEU A 56 8.74 -2.41 6.46
C LEU A 56 7.49 -3.17 6.92
N MET A 57 6.36 -2.47 7.04
CA MET A 57 5.08 -3.09 7.41
C MET A 57 4.63 -4.13 6.37
N ALA A 58 4.85 -3.88 5.08
CA ALA A 58 4.55 -4.84 4.01
C ALA A 58 5.35 -6.14 4.16
N ILE A 59 6.66 -6.03 4.41
CA ILE A 59 7.55 -7.18 4.61
C ILE A 59 7.09 -7.99 5.82
N LEU A 60 6.82 -7.33 6.94
CA LEU A 60 6.31 -7.99 8.15
C LEU A 60 4.95 -8.65 7.91
N ALA A 61 4.02 -7.94 7.25
CA ALA A 61 2.70 -8.49 6.90
C ALA A 61 2.83 -9.77 6.07
N ILE A 62 3.67 -9.77 5.03
CA ILE A 62 3.90 -10.94 4.17
C ILE A 62 4.55 -12.07 4.97
N PHE A 63 5.59 -11.77 5.76
CA PHE A 63 6.29 -12.75 6.58
C PHE A 63 5.34 -13.47 7.55
N PHE A 64 4.57 -12.71 8.34
CA PHE A 64 3.58 -13.30 9.25
C PHE A 64 2.43 -13.99 8.51
N GLY A 65 2.09 -13.52 7.30
CA GLY A 65 1.10 -14.17 6.44
C GLY A 65 1.53 -15.56 5.97
N ILE A 66 2.79 -15.70 5.54
CA ILE A 66 3.39 -16.98 5.14
C ILE A 66 3.51 -17.92 6.35
N TRP A 67 3.90 -17.38 7.52
CA TRP A 67 3.94 -18.16 8.75
C TRP A 67 2.55 -18.71 9.11
N LEU A 68 1.51 -17.88 9.07
CA LEU A 68 0.13 -18.33 9.28
C LEU A 68 -0.29 -19.42 8.29
N TRP A 69 0.09 -19.26 7.02
CA TRP A 69 -0.26 -20.23 5.99
C TRP A 69 0.37 -21.61 6.30
N LYS A 70 1.66 -21.66 6.61
CA LYS A 70 2.33 -22.92 7.01
C LYS A 70 1.77 -23.51 8.30
N ALA A 71 1.39 -22.68 9.27
CA ALA A 71 0.89 -23.15 10.56
C ALA A 71 -0.53 -23.73 10.49
N PHE A 72 -1.36 -23.30 9.53
CA PHE A 72 -2.77 -23.70 9.43
C PHE A 72 -3.09 -24.58 8.23
N SER A 73 -2.13 -24.85 7.33
CA SER A 73 -2.32 -25.66 6.12
C SER A 73 -3.60 -25.30 5.36
N PHE A 74 -3.90 -24.00 5.25
CA PHE A 74 -5.09 -23.53 4.55
C PHE A 74 -5.03 -23.97 3.09
N ASN A 75 -5.96 -24.83 2.68
CA ASN A 75 -6.15 -25.27 1.30
C ASN A 75 -7.55 -24.88 0.81
N GLY A 76 -7.64 -24.44 -0.45
CA GLY A 76 -8.91 -24.09 -1.10
C GLY A 76 -8.81 -22.85 -1.99
N ALA A 77 -9.82 -22.66 -2.84
CA ALA A 77 -9.89 -21.55 -3.80
C ALA A 77 -9.69 -20.17 -3.15
N TRP A 78 -10.19 -19.98 -1.93
CA TRP A 78 -10.05 -18.73 -1.17
C TRP A 78 -8.60 -18.28 -0.97
N LEU A 79 -7.66 -19.21 -0.82
CA LEU A 79 -6.25 -18.88 -0.65
C LEU A 79 -5.67 -18.26 -1.95
N HIS A 80 -6.03 -18.80 -3.12
CA HIS A 80 -5.59 -18.27 -4.40
C HIS A 80 -6.06 -16.83 -4.61
N TYR A 81 -7.32 -16.54 -4.28
CA TYR A 81 -7.84 -15.17 -4.34
C TYR A 81 -7.16 -14.24 -3.34
N LYS A 82 -6.92 -14.70 -2.10
CA LYS A 82 -6.17 -13.90 -1.12
C LYS A 82 -4.75 -13.57 -1.62
N MET A 83 -4.07 -14.53 -2.22
CA MET A 83 -2.73 -14.32 -2.80
C MET A 83 -2.77 -13.35 -3.98
N ALA A 84 -3.81 -13.41 -4.82
CA ALA A 84 -4.00 -12.45 -5.91
C ALA A 84 -4.14 -11.00 -5.38
N PHE A 85 -4.87 -10.78 -4.29
CA PHE A 85 -4.96 -9.46 -3.67
C PHE A 85 -3.65 -8.97 -3.06
N VAL A 86 -2.92 -9.85 -2.37
CA VAL A 86 -1.59 -9.50 -1.84
C VAL A 86 -0.66 -9.10 -2.99
N PHE A 87 -0.68 -9.84 -4.09
CA PHE A 87 0.11 -9.52 -5.27
C PHE A 87 -0.27 -8.17 -5.89
N LEU A 88 -1.57 -7.89 -6.01
CA LEU A 88 -2.08 -6.60 -6.49
C LEU A 88 -1.61 -5.43 -5.60
N LEU A 89 -1.62 -5.61 -4.28
CA LEU A 89 -1.12 -4.62 -3.32
C LEU A 89 0.39 -4.40 -3.44
N ILE A 90 1.17 -5.45 -3.66
CA ILE A 90 2.61 -5.34 -3.89
C ILE A 90 2.88 -4.53 -5.16
N ILE A 91 2.19 -4.83 -6.27
CA ILE A 91 2.31 -4.05 -7.52
C ILE A 91 2.01 -2.59 -7.24
N TYR A 92 0.93 -2.30 -6.52
CA TYR A 92 0.55 -0.93 -6.17
C TYR A 92 1.61 -0.22 -5.33
N HIS A 93 2.19 -0.91 -4.35
CA HIS A 93 3.29 -0.41 -3.53
C HIS A 93 4.51 -0.05 -4.37
N LEU A 94 4.90 -0.91 -5.30
CA LEU A 94 6.04 -0.68 -6.19
C LEU A 94 5.81 0.51 -7.13
N ILE A 95 4.61 0.64 -7.69
CA ILE A 95 4.24 1.80 -8.53
C ILE A 95 4.29 3.09 -7.69
N SER A 96 3.81 3.06 -6.45
CA SER A 96 3.88 4.20 -5.53
C SER A 96 5.33 4.61 -5.25
N GLY A 97 6.21 3.64 -5.03
CA GLY A 97 7.66 3.89 -4.87
C GLY A 97 8.31 4.47 -6.12
N LYS A 98 7.96 3.96 -7.31
CA LYS A 98 8.44 4.50 -8.59
C LYS A 98 7.99 5.95 -8.79
N LEU A 99 6.76 6.27 -8.42
CA LEU A 99 6.25 7.63 -8.48
C LEU A 99 7.01 8.55 -7.53
N LEU A 100 7.20 8.14 -6.27
CA LEU A 100 8.00 8.87 -5.29
C LEU A 100 9.43 9.15 -5.79
N LEU A 101 10.10 8.13 -6.33
CA LEU A 101 11.45 8.28 -6.89
C LEU A 101 11.51 9.27 -8.07
N ASN A 102 10.50 9.28 -8.93
CA ASN A 102 10.45 10.24 -10.04
C ASN A 102 10.34 11.68 -9.54
N ILE A 103 9.58 11.91 -8.47
CA ILE A 103 9.39 13.24 -7.89
C ILE A 103 10.66 13.71 -7.20
N ILE A 104 11.32 12.84 -6.42
CA ILE A 104 12.62 13.14 -5.78
C ILE A 104 13.69 13.50 -6.83
N LYS A 105 13.65 12.87 -8.02
CA LYS A 105 14.57 13.14 -9.12
C LYS A 105 14.18 14.38 -9.97
N ASN A 106 13.22 15.19 -9.53
CA ASN A 106 12.70 16.35 -10.27
C ASN A 106 12.31 16.02 -11.72
N LYS A 107 11.84 14.78 -11.97
CA LYS A 107 11.32 14.43 -13.29
C LYS A 107 9.97 15.13 -13.50
N PRO A 108 9.63 15.50 -14.74
CA PRO A 108 8.33 16.11 -15.03
C PRO A 108 7.21 15.21 -14.51
N PHE A 109 6.29 15.80 -13.74
CA PHE A 109 5.14 15.06 -13.23
C PHE A 109 4.35 14.45 -14.39
N ARG A 110 3.82 13.25 -14.17
CA ARG A 110 2.76 12.73 -15.06
C ARG A 110 1.57 13.69 -15.06
N SER A 111 0.75 13.65 -16.12
CA SER A 111 -0.44 14.49 -16.26
C SER A 111 -1.25 14.57 -14.96
N ASN A 112 -1.82 15.75 -14.67
CA ASN A 112 -2.67 16.01 -13.49
C ASN A 112 -3.80 14.98 -13.34
N ILE A 113 -4.28 14.45 -14.46
CA ILE A 113 -5.31 13.42 -14.51
C ILE A 113 -4.76 12.07 -14.02
N ALA A 114 -3.56 11.69 -14.47
CA ALA A 114 -2.94 10.42 -14.09
C ALA A 114 -2.66 10.32 -12.57
N LEU A 115 -2.26 11.43 -11.94
CA LEU A 115 -2.02 11.49 -10.49
C LEU A 115 -3.32 11.45 -9.68
N ARG A 116 -4.40 12.07 -10.17
CA ARG A 116 -5.74 11.96 -9.56
C ARG A 116 -6.28 10.54 -9.67
N LEU A 117 -6.17 9.95 -10.85
CA LEU A 117 -6.56 8.56 -11.08
C LEU A 117 -5.76 7.61 -10.19
N PHE A 118 -4.46 7.87 -9.99
CA PHE A 118 -3.64 7.08 -9.07
C PHE A 118 -4.12 7.22 -7.61
N ASN A 119 -4.45 8.42 -7.15
CA ASN A 119 -5.06 8.62 -5.84
C ASN A 119 -6.40 7.86 -5.68
N GLU A 120 -7.25 7.88 -6.70
CA GLU A 120 -8.53 7.15 -6.70
C GLU A 120 -8.34 5.64 -6.82
N SER A 121 -7.24 5.19 -7.44
CA SER A 121 -6.98 3.76 -7.65
C SER A 121 -6.80 2.98 -6.35
N SER A 122 -6.34 3.62 -5.26
CA SER A 122 -6.36 3.01 -3.93
C SER A 122 -7.78 2.59 -3.50
N LEU A 123 -8.81 3.38 -3.82
CA LEU A 123 -10.20 3.03 -3.55
C LEU A 123 -10.66 1.87 -4.46
N LEU A 124 -10.33 1.96 -5.75
CA LEU A 124 -10.69 0.93 -6.74
C LEU A 124 -10.07 -0.44 -6.43
N ILE A 125 -8.91 -0.48 -5.78
CA ILE A 125 -8.27 -1.73 -5.34
C ILE A 125 -9.01 -2.33 -4.14
N VAL A 126 -9.52 -1.49 -3.22
CA VAL A 126 -10.13 -1.98 -1.97
C VAL A 126 -11.57 -2.45 -2.14
N ILE A 127 -12.34 -1.88 -3.07
CA ILE A 127 -13.72 -2.32 -3.33
C ILE A 127 -13.79 -3.83 -3.67
N PRO A 128 -13.00 -4.35 -4.64
CA PRO A 128 -12.97 -5.78 -4.93
C PRO A 128 -12.46 -6.62 -3.75
N ILE A 129 -11.48 -6.13 -2.99
CA ILE A 129 -10.96 -6.82 -1.81
C ILE A 129 -12.08 -7.02 -0.78
N ILE A 130 -12.83 -5.96 -0.45
CA ILE A 130 -13.94 -6.01 0.51
C ILE A 130 -15.05 -6.92 0.00
N TYR A 131 -15.47 -6.75 -1.26
CA TYR A 131 -16.50 -7.60 -1.87
C TYR A 131 -16.13 -9.08 -1.77
N PHE A 132 -14.89 -9.42 -2.08
CA PHE A 132 -14.41 -10.80 -2.03
C PHE A 132 -14.35 -11.34 -0.60
N VAL A 133 -13.88 -10.54 0.35
CA VAL A 133 -13.83 -10.93 1.78
C VAL A 133 -15.22 -11.17 2.34
N VAL A 134 -16.21 -10.35 1.98
CA VAL A 134 -17.60 -10.51 2.43
C VAL A 134 -18.27 -11.71 1.74
N SER A 135 -18.10 -11.86 0.43
CA SER A 135 -18.71 -12.95 -0.35
C SER A 135 -18.23 -14.35 0.04
N LYS A 136 -17.06 -14.49 0.67
CA LYS A 136 -16.55 -15.79 1.15
C LYS A 136 -17.52 -16.48 2.13
N ASN A 137 -18.29 -15.72 2.88
CA ASN A 137 -19.17 -16.22 3.95
C ASN A 137 -20.65 -16.28 3.55
N ALA A 138 -20.99 -15.94 2.30
CA ALA A 138 -22.34 -16.06 1.73
C ALA A 138 -22.41 -17.33 0.86
#